data_AF-A0A9D7V9C5-F1
#
_entry.id   AF-A0A9D7V9C5-F1
#
_cell.length_a   1.000
_cell.length_b   1.000
_cell.length_c   1.000
_cell.angle_alpha   90.00
_cell.angle_beta   90.00
_cell.angle_gamma   90.00
#
_symmetry.space_group_name_H-M   'P 1'
#
loop_
_entity.id
_entity.type
_entity.pdbx_description
1 polymer ?
#
loop_
_entity_poly.entity_id
_entity_poly.type
_entity_poly.pdbx_seq_one_letter_code
_entity_poly.pdbx_strand_id
1 'polypeptide(L)'
;MATETNTPALASLEYIPYIGDRGQLPEQFQGKIGVYAIFDREKTLQFVGYSRDVYLSLKQHLIRQPQQCYWVKVQTIERPSRTVLENIENAWIVENGSVPTGNGDYKEKWTNPIDVKKVMTSEEQANYQNPANDELAKIKVIKNVARRVEAEILKELEARSLQVEIRFNPKLKEQGLLDLK
;
A
#
# COMPACT_ATOMS: atom_id res chain seq x y z
N MET A 1 11.08 3.84 -35.80
CA MET A 1 10.26 5.02 -35.47
C MET A 1 10.02 5.00 -33.98
N ALA A 2 10.69 5.89 -33.23
CA ALA A 2 10.45 6.03 -31.80
C ALA A 2 9.09 6.70 -31.63
N THR A 3 8.11 5.98 -31.12
CA THR A 3 6.88 6.60 -30.63
C THR A 3 7.29 7.52 -29.50
N GLU A 4 7.26 8.84 -29.76
CA GLU A 4 7.24 9.85 -28.71
C GLU A 4 6.11 9.45 -27.76
N THR A 5 6.51 8.83 -26.66
CA THR A 5 5.57 8.39 -25.64
C THR A 5 5.33 9.66 -24.86
N ASN A 6 4.27 10.38 -25.20
CA ASN A 6 3.90 11.62 -24.53
C ASN A 6 3.49 11.26 -23.10
N THR A 7 4.48 11.10 -22.23
CA THR A 7 4.33 10.77 -20.82
C THR A 7 3.69 11.98 -20.14
N PRO A 8 2.48 11.86 -19.59
CA PRO A 8 1.83 12.98 -18.95
C PRO A 8 2.65 13.41 -17.72
N ALA A 9 2.88 14.71 -17.61
CA ALA A 9 3.53 15.29 -16.44
C ALA A 9 2.70 15.01 -15.19
N LEU A 10 3.34 14.65 -14.07
CA LEU A 10 2.66 14.41 -12.81
C LEU A 10 1.90 15.68 -12.37
N ALA A 11 2.50 16.86 -12.57
CA ALA A 11 1.91 18.14 -12.23
C ALA A 11 0.61 18.45 -12.96
N SER A 12 0.41 17.93 -14.18
CA SER A 12 -0.81 18.20 -14.97
C SER A 12 -2.01 17.34 -14.58
N LEU A 13 -1.79 16.24 -13.85
CA LEU A 13 -2.86 15.37 -13.38
C LEU A 13 -3.58 15.96 -12.15
N GLU A 14 -4.87 15.67 -12.05
CA GLU A 14 -5.68 16.08 -10.91
C GLU A 14 -5.42 15.22 -9.67
N TYR A 15 -5.44 15.85 -8.50
CA TYR A 15 -5.42 15.13 -7.23
C TYR A 15 -6.79 14.51 -6.96
N ILE A 16 -6.79 13.21 -6.71
CA ILE A 16 -7.97 12.46 -6.30
C ILE A 16 -7.83 12.16 -4.80
N PRO A 17 -8.85 12.43 -3.97
CA PRO A 17 -8.85 12.00 -2.58
C PRO A 17 -8.69 10.49 -2.48
N TYR A 18 -7.81 10.02 -1.60
CA TYR A 18 -7.60 8.58 -1.39
C TYR A 18 -8.84 7.93 -0.75
N ILE A 19 -9.48 8.64 0.17
CA ILE A 19 -10.76 8.30 0.77
C ILE A 19 -11.68 9.48 0.46
N GLY A 20 -12.73 9.25 -0.32
CA GLY A 20 -13.69 10.28 -0.70
C GLY A 20 -14.66 10.63 0.42
N ASP A 21 -15.51 11.63 0.19
CA ASP A 21 -16.42 12.18 1.22
C ASP A 21 -17.43 11.18 1.81
N ARG A 22 -17.70 10.06 1.11
CA ARG A 22 -18.56 8.97 1.60
C ARG A 22 -17.75 7.76 2.07
N GLY A 23 -16.45 7.93 2.31
CA GLY A 23 -15.54 6.89 2.75
C GLY A 23 -15.18 5.84 1.68
N GLN A 24 -15.46 6.13 0.41
CA GLN A 24 -15.14 5.25 -0.71
C GLN A 24 -13.68 5.45 -1.18
N LEU A 25 -13.08 4.38 -1.70
CA LEU A 25 -11.81 4.45 -2.41
C LEU A 25 -12.04 4.84 -3.89
N PRO A 26 -10.98 5.13 -4.67
CA PRO A 26 -11.09 5.47 -6.09
C PRO A 26 -11.49 4.29 -6.99
N GLU A 27 -12.75 3.85 -6.89
CA GLU A 27 -13.31 2.67 -7.58
C GLU A 27 -13.23 2.75 -9.10
N GLN A 28 -13.13 3.94 -9.69
CA GLN A 28 -12.96 4.12 -11.14
C GLN A 28 -11.69 3.45 -11.69
N PHE A 29 -10.74 3.11 -10.83
CA PHE A 29 -9.49 2.43 -11.20
C PHE A 29 -9.53 0.90 -11.00
N GLN A 30 -10.68 0.33 -10.67
CA GLN A 30 -10.83 -1.11 -10.50
C GLN A 30 -10.53 -1.86 -11.81
N GLY A 31 -9.59 -2.80 -11.75
CA GLY A 31 -9.15 -3.58 -12.91
C GLY A 31 -8.45 -2.75 -14.00
N LYS A 32 -8.08 -1.49 -13.70
CA LYS A 32 -7.37 -0.63 -14.65
C LYS A 32 -5.87 -0.84 -14.52
N ILE A 33 -5.21 -0.89 -15.67
CA ILE A 33 -3.75 -0.90 -15.80
C ILE A 33 -3.27 0.54 -15.81
N GLY A 34 -2.28 0.88 -14.98
CA GLY A 34 -1.79 2.25 -14.92
C GLY A 34 -0.66 2.48 -13.95
N VAL A 35 -0.15 3.71 -13.97
CA VAL A 35 0.80 4.27 -13.00
C VAL A 35 0.05 5.18 -12.05
N TYR A 36 0.43 5.15 -10.78
CA TYR A 36 -0.16 5.97 -9.74
C TYR A 36 0.92 6.55 -8.83
N ALA A 37 0.66 7.76 -8.35
CA ALA A 37 1.48 8.49 -7.40
C ALA A 37 0.64 8.77 -6.16
N ILE A 38 1.16 8.40 -4.98
CA ILE A 38 0.51 8.53 -3.68
C ILE A 38 1.16 9.66 -2.91
N PHE A 39 0.34 10.51 -2.32
CA PHE A 39 0.76 11.67 -1.57
C PHE A 39 0.17 11.68 -0.16
N ASP A 40 0.92 12.27 0.77
CA ASP A 40 0.46 12.53 2.13
C ASP A 40 -0.54 13.70 2.21
N ARG A 41 -0.96 14.06 3.42
CA ARG A 41 -1.98 15.10 3.64
C ARG A 41 -1.57 16.45 3.03
N GLU A 42 -0.28 16.78 3.13
CA GLU A 42 0.34 18.01 2.64
C GLU A 42 0.65 17.97 1.14
N LYS A 43 0.24 16.90 0.42
CA LYS A 43 0.49 16.66 -1.01
C LYS A 43 1.97 16.50 -1.35
N THR A 44 2.78 16.01 -0.41
CA THR A 44 4.15 15.59 -0.67
C THR A 44 4.15 14.16 -1.20
N LEU A 45 4.93 13.91 -2.26
CA LEU A 45 4.97 12.61 -2.94
C LEU A 45 5.63 11.56 -2.05
N GLN A 46 4.91 10.50 -1.73
CA GLN A 46 5.36 9.43 -0.84
C GLN A 46 5.73 8.17 -1.60
N PHE A 47 5.03 7.87 -2.69
CA PHE A 47 5.26 6.66 -3.48
C PHE A 47 4.79 6.84 -4.93
N VAL A 48 5.51 6.26 -5.88
CA VAL A 48 5.07 6.04 -7.27
C VAL A 48 5.15 4.55 -7.57
N GLY A 49 4.14 4.01 -8.25
CA GLY A 49 4.21 2.64 -8.74
C GLY A 49 3.22 2.39 -9.87
N TYR A 50 3.26 1.19 -10.43
CA TYR A 50 2.34 0.78 -11.48
C TYR A 50 1.72 -0.58 -11.18
N SER A 51 0.56 -0.84 -11.78
CA SER A 51 -0.18 -2.08 -11.57
C SER A 51 -1.04 -2.44 -12.77
N ARG A 52 -1.42 -3.71 -12.85
CA ARG A 52 -2.50 -4.17 -13.75
C ARG A 52 -3.90 -3.97 -13.14
N ASP A 53 -3.95 -3.76 -11.83
CA ASP A 53 -5.15 -3.36 -11.09
C ASP A 53 -4.75 -2.28 -10.10
N VAL A 54 -4.86 -1.03 -10.53
CA VAL A 54 -4.50 0.14 -9.71
C VAL A 54 -5.31 0.16 -8.41
N TYR A 55 -6.61 -0.12 -8.45
CA TYR A 55 -7.45 -0.13 -7.26
C TYR A 55 -6.97 -1.14 -6.20
N LEU A 56 -6.64 -2.37 -6.61
CA LEU A 56 -6.11 -3.37 -5.69
C LEU A 56 -4.80 -2.90 -5.04
N SER A 57 -3.89 -2.33 -5.82
CA SER A 57 -2.65 -1.78 -5.28
C SER A 57 -2.90 -0.62 -4.32
N LEU A 58 -3.85 0.27 -4.59
CA LEU A 58 -4.21 1.33 -3.65
C LEU A 58 -4.75 0.77 -2.33
N LYS A 59 -5.60 -0.27 -2.37
CA LYS A 59 -6.05 -0.95 -1.13
C LYS A 59 -4.88 -1.51 -0.32
N GLN A 60 -3.91 -2.12 -0.99
CA GLN A 60 -2.72 -2.69 -0.37
C GLN A 60 -1.81 -1.60 0.24
N HIS A 61 -1.59 -0.49 -0.45
CA HIS A 61 -0.82 0.63 0.10
C HIS A 61 -1.52 1.24 1.31
N LEU A 62 -2.85 1.37 1.27
CA LEU A 62 -3.62 1.96 2.36
C LEU A 62 -3.53 1.16 3.66
N ILE A 63 -3.57 -0.18 3.62
CA ILE A 63 -3.38 -0.98 4.84
C ILE A 63 -1.95 -0.95 5.37
N ARG A 64 -0.97 -0.72 4.48
CA ARG A 64 0.46 -0.74 4.81
C ARG A 64 0.94 0.60 5.36
N GLN A 65 0.49 1.70 4.76
CA GLN A 65 0.89 3.07 5.06
C GLN A 65 -0.33 4.00 5.17
N PRO A 66 -1.27 3.73 6.10
CA PRO A 66 -2.52 4.49 6.23
C PRO A 66 -2.31 5.99 6.49
N GLN A 67 -1.24 6.40 7.19
CA GLN A 67 -0.92 7.82 7.38
C GLN A 67 -0.21 8.50 6.20
N GLN A 68 0.07 7.79 5.11
CA GLN A 68 0.75 8.36 3.93
C GLN A 68 -0.13 8.35 2.68
N CYS A 69 -1.37 7.86 2.78
CA CYS A 69 -2.29 7.68 1.67
C CYS A 69 -3.45 8.68 1.73
N TYR A 70 -3.22 9.95 1.34
CA TYR A 70 -4.24 11.02 1.38
C TYR A 70 -4.70 11.48 0.00
N TRP A 71 -3.79 11.55 -0.97
CA TRP A 71 -4.13 11.85 -2.36
C TRP A 71 -3.48 10.86 -3.31
N VAL A 72 -4.10 10.70 -4.47
CA VAL A 72 -3.56 9.91 -5.56
C VAL A 72 -3.67 10.68 -6.89
N LYS A 73 -2.65 10.55 -7.72
CA LYS A 73 -2.70 10.88 -9.15
C LYS A 73 -2.54 9.60 -9.94
N VAL A 74 -3.32 9.38 -10.99
CA VAL A 74 -3.32 8.12 -11.74
C VAL A 74 -3.31 8.40 -13.25
N GLN A 75 -2.46 7.68 -13.97
CA GLN A 75 -2.48 7.59 -15.42
C GLN A 75 -2.75 6.14 -15.83
N THR A 76 -3.88 5.89 -16.47
CA THR A 76 -4.22 4.57 -17.01
C THR A 76 -3.71 4.39 -18.44
N ILE A 77 -3.44 3.15 -18.83
CA ILE A 77 -3.14 2.78 -20.21
C ILE A 77 -4.09 1.68 -20.69
N GLU A 78 -4.47 1.72 -21.97
CA GLU A 78 -5.40 0.73 -22.54
C GLU A 78 -4.69 -0.57 -22.91
N ARG A 79 -3.46 -0.47 -23.43
CA ARG A 79 -2.66 -1.62 -23.86
C ARG A 79 -1.61 -1.93 -22.80
N PRO A 80 -1.60 -3.13 -22.20
CA PRO A 80 -0.59 -3.51 -21.22
C PRO A 80 0.82 -3.37 -21.83
N SER A 81 1.65 -2.52 -21.23
CA SER A 81 3.05 -2.37 -21.62
C SER A 81 3.89 -2.00 -20.42
N ARG A 82 4.74 -2.93 -19.99
CA ARG A 82 5.63 -2.71 -18.84
C ARG A 82 6.58 -1.54 -19.08
N THR A 83 7.16 -1.44 -20.27
CA THR A 83 8.07 -0.36 -20.65
C THR A 83 7.39 1.01 -20.55
N VAL A 84 6.14 1.14 -21.00
CA VAL A 84 5.41 2.41 -20.88
C VAL A 84 5.17 2.76 -19.41
N LEU A 85 4.77 1.79 -18.58
CA LEU A 85 4.53 2.02 -17.16
C LEU A 85 5.81 2.42 -16.41
N GLU A 86 6.92 1.73 -16.65
CA GLU A 86 8.23 2.05 -16.04
C GLU A 86 8.73 3.43 -16.49
N ASN A 87 8.52 3.80 -17.76
CA ASN A 87 8.89 5.12 -18.26
C ASN A 87 8.11 6.24 -17.56
N ILE A 88 6.80 6.07 -17.35
CA ILE A 88 5.96 7.05 -16.65
C ILE A 88 6.36 7.13 -15.17
N GLU A 89 6.55 5.99 -14.49
CA GLU A 89 7.01 5.95 -13.09
C GLU A 89 8.34 6.71 -12.91
N ASN A 90 9.34 6.39 -13.74
CA ASN A 90 10.65 7.04 -13.67
C ASN A 90 10.55 8.54 -13.95
N ALA A 91 9.75 8.94 -14.95
CA ALA A 91 9.54 10.35 -15.26
C ALA A 91 8.92 11.12 -14.08
N TRP A 92 7.94 10.54 -13.38
CA TRP A 92 7.31 11.15 -12.22
C TRP A 92 8.26 11.26 -11.01
N ILE A 93 9.11 10.25 -10.79
CA ILE A 93 10.14 10.31 -9.75
C ILE A 93 11.17 11.41 -10.05
N VAL A 94 11.60 11.53 -11.32
CA VAL A 94 12.52 12.60 -11.75
C VAL A 94 11.86 13.97 -11.64
N GLU A 95 10.59 14.11 -12.05
CA GLU A 95 9.82 15.37 -11.95
C GLU A 95 9.69 15.85 -10.51
N ASN A 96 9.58 14.94 -9.54
CA ASN A 96 9.56 15.27 -8.12
C ASN A 96 10.89 15.83 -7.59
N GLY A 97 11.99 15.71 -8.35
CA GLY A 97 13.33 16.21 -8.00
C GLY A 97 14.06 15.40 -6.93
N SER A 98 13.39 14.44 -6.30
CA SER A 98 13.97 13.51 -5.32
C SER A 98 13.21 12.19 -5.32
N VAL A 99 13.89 11.11 -4.93
CA VAL A 99 13.26 9.79 -4.79
C VAL A 99 12.31 9.83 -3.59
N PRO A 100 11.01 9.54 -3.76
CA PRO A 100 10.08 9.44 -2.65
C PRO A 100 10.53 8.40 -1.63
N THR A 101 10.28 8.64 -0.34
CA THR A 101 10.74 7.72 0.73
C THR A 101 10.21 6.30 0.55
N GLY A 102 8.99 6.14 0.01
CA GLY A 102 8.39 4.86 -0.32
C GLY A 102 8.96 4.18 -1.57
N ASN A 103 9.72 4.87 -2.41
CA ASN A 103 10.48 4.26 -3.51
C ASN A 103 11.95 3.97 -3.13
N GLY A 104 12.43 4.55 -2.03
CA GLY A 104 13.78 4.39 -1.48
C GLY A 104 13.79 3.59 -0.16
N ASP A 105 14.25 4.23 0.92
CA ASP A 105 14.56 3.61 2.21
C ASP A 105 13.39 2.81 2.83
N TYR A 106 12.15 3.21 2.54
CA TYR A 106 10.96 2.55 3.08
C TYR A 106 10.22 1.69 2.07
N LYS A 107 10.82 1.38 0.91
CA LYS A 107 10.18 0.60 -0.16
C LYS A 107 9.52 -0.68 0.31
N GLU A 108 10.19 -1.45 1.16
CA GLU A 108 9.62 -2.70 1.70
C GLU A 108 8.33 -2.48 2.49
N LYS A 109 8.19 -1.34 3.18
CA LYS A 109 6.96 -1.01 3.93
C LYS A 109 5.77 -0.72 3.00
N TRP A 110 6.03 -0.34 1.74
CA TRP A 110 5.01 -0.09 0.74
C TRP A 110 4.70 -1.33 -0.10
N THR A 111 5.70 -2.16 -0.40
CA THR A 111 5.55 -3.26 -1.36
C THR A 111 5.29 -4.62 -0.73
N ASN A 112 5.76 -4.86 0.50
CA ASN A 112 5.70 -6.19 1.11
C ASN A 112 4.49 -6.32 2.04
N PRO A 113 4.00 -7.56 2.27
CA PRO A 113 3.10 -7.85 3.37
C PRO A 113 3.65 -7.32 4.70
N ILE A 114 2.75 -6.90 5.59
CA ILE A 114 3.13 -6.41 6.92
C ILE A 114 3.62 -7.60 7.75
N ASP A 115 4.89 -7.58 8.12
CA ASP A 115 5.47 -8.56 9.03
C ASP A 115 5.20 -8.17 10.48
N VAL A 116 4.25 -8.87 11.10
CA VAL A 116 3.77 -8.55 12.45
C VAL A 116 4.81 -8.83 13.53
N LYS A 117 5.86 -9.60 13.22
CA LYS A 117 6.99 -9.85 14.12
C LYS A 117 7.79 -8.57 14.36
N LYS A 118 7.81 -7.64 13.40
CA LYS A 118 8.51 -6.35 13.51
C LYS A 118 7.78 -5.34 14.41
N VAL A 119 6.54 -5.63 14.78
CA VAL A 119 5.66 -4.73 15.56
C VAL A 119 5.05 -5.42 16.79
N MET A 120 5.69 -6.50 17.24
CA MET A 120 5.34 -7.14 18.52
C MET A 120 5.59 -6.17 19.67
N THR A 121 4.67 -6.16 20.62
CA THR A 121 4.92 -5.56 21.94
C THR A 121 5.97 -6.36 22.70
N SER A 122 6.57 -5.78 23.74
CA SER A 122 7.55 -6.49 24.58
C SER A 122 6.98 -7.77 25.20
N GLU A 123 5.71 -7.77 25.59
CA GLU A 123 5.01 -8.94 26.13
C GLU A 123 4.82 -10.04 25.07
N GLU A 124 4.36 -9.67 23.87
CA GLU A 124 4.17 -10.61 22.77
C GLU A 124 5.50 -11.21 22.30
N GLN A 125 6.56 -10.40 22.27
CA GLN A 125 7.90 -10.85 21.92
C GLN A 125 8.41 -11.86 22.95
N ALA A 126 8.26 -11.58 24.24
CA ALA A 126 8.65 -12.48 25.32
C ALA A 126 7.87 -13.80 25.26
N ASN A 127 6.56 -13.74 24.98
CA ASN A 127 5.74 -14.93 24.82
C ASN A 127 6.18 -15.73 23.58
N TYR A 128 6.42 -15.08 22.44
CA TYR A 128 6.86 -15.73 21.21
C TYR A 128 8.22 -16.45 21.37
N GLN A 129 9.14 -15.84 22.12
CA GLN A 129 10.48 -16.38 22.39
C GLN A 129 10.54 -17.38 23.56
N ASN A 130 9.43 -17.62 24.27
CA ASN A 130 9.41 -18.50 25.43
C ASN A 130 9.91 -19.91 25.05
N PRO A 131 11.00 -20.42 25.68
CA PRO A 131 11.55 -21.73 25.35
C PRO A 131 10.58 -22.90 25.56
N ALA A 132 9.54 -22.72 26.38
CA ALA A 132 8.51 -23.73 26.60
C ALA A 132 7.50 -23.85 25.45
N ASN A 133 7.48 -22.88 24.52
CA ASN A 133 6.57 -22.89 23.38
C ASN A 133 7.08 -23.82 22.28
N ASP A 134 6.28 -24.84 21.97
CA ASP A 134 6.42 -25.61 20.74
C ASP A 134 6.01 -24.78 19.51
N GLU A 135 6.22 -25.34 18.31
CA GLU A 135 5.92 -24.62 17.06
C GLU A 135 4.43 -24.26 16.93
N LEU A 136 3.52 -25.08 17.46
CA LEU A 136 2.08 -24.78 17.45
C LEU A 136 1.73 -23.61 18.36
N ALA A 137 2.36 -23.53 19.54
CA ALA A 137 2.21 -22.41 20.46
C ALA A 137 2.74 -21.11 19.84
N LYS A 138 3.92 -21.14 19.20
CA LYS A 138 4.46 -19.98 18.47
C LYS A 138 3.53 -19.50 17.36
N ILE A 139 2.95 -20.41 16.58
CA ILE A 139 1.96 -20.07 15.55
C ILE A 139 0.74 -19.40 16.18
N LYS A 140 0.24 -19.89 17.32
CA LYS A 140 -0.89 -19.25 18.04
C LYS A 140 -0.54 -17.84 18.49
N VAL A 141 0.66 -17.62 19.04
CA VAL A 141 1.14 -16.28 19.43
C VAL A 141 1.16 -15.36 18.21
N ILE A 142 1.82 -15.76 17.12
CA ILE A 142 1.88 -14.98 15.88
C ILE A 142 0.48 -14.63 15.35
N LYS A 143 -0.46 -15.59 15.34
CA LYS A 143 -1.84 -15.33 14.88
C LYS A 143 -2.56 -14.31 15.75
N ASN A 144 -2.29 -14.29 17.05
CA ASN A 144 -2.86 -13.29 17.96
C ASN A 144 -2.27 -11.91 17.70
N VAL A 145 -0.95 -11.81 17.52
CA VAL A 145 -0.30 -10.55 17.11
C VAL A 145 -0.88 -10.05 15.79
N ALA A 146 -1.03 -10.94 14.80
CA ALA A 146 -1.62 -10.58 13.50
C ALA A 146 -3.06 -10.05 13.62
N ARG A 147 -3.89 -10.64 14.50
CA ARG A 147 -5.25 -10.14 14.75
C ARG A 147 -5.26 -8.78 15.44
N ARG A 148 -4.35 -8.54 16.39
CA ARG A 148 -4.21 -7.24 17.06
C ARG A 148 -3.81 -6.16 16.04
N VAL A 149 -2.74 -6.39 15.28
CA VAL A 149 -2.25 -5.43 14.28
C VAL A 149 -3.32 -5.16 13.21
N GLU A 150 -4.04 -6.19 12.76
CA GLU A 150 -5.19 -6.00 11.87
C GLU A 150 -6.26 -5.10 12.49
N ALA A 151 -6.65 -5.32 13.75
CA ALA A 151 -7.63 -4.50 14.43
C ALA A 151 -7.18 -3.05 14.59
N GLU A 152 -5.89 -2.82 14.85
CA GLU A 152 -5.29 -1.47 14.91
C GLU A 152 -5.38 -0.76 13.56
N ILE A 153 -5.01 -1.44 12.47
CA ILE A 153 -5.11 -0.88 11.11
C ILE A 153 -6.57 -0.56 10.79
N LEU A 154 -7.51 -1.47 11.04
CA LEU A 154 -8.93 -1.25 10.76
C LEU A 154 -9.49 -0.06 11.55
N LYS A 155 -9.12 0.07 12.82
CA LYS A 155 -9.50 1.22 13.66
C LYS A 155 -8.96 2.54 13.10
N GLU A 156 -7.72 2.54 12.60
CA GLU A 156 -7.13 3.72 11.98
C GLU A 156 -7.85 4.11 10.68
N LEU A 157 -8.20 3.12 9.85
CA LEU A 157 -8.96 3.35 8.62
C LEU A 157 -10.38 3.86 8.90
N GLU A 158 -11.04 3.33 9.92
CA GLU A 158 -12.33 3.83 10.41
C GLU A 158 -12.22 5.27 10.90
N ALA A 159 -11.16 5.62 11.64
CA ALA A 159 -10.90 6.99 12.07
C ALA A 159 -10.65 7.95 10.88
N ARG A 160 -10.20 7.42 9.74
CA ARG A 160 -10.10 8.13 8.45
C ARG A 160 -11.41 8.07 7.62
N SER A 161 -12.52 7.68 8.24
CA SER A 161 -13.86 7.58 7.64
C SER A 161 -13.99 6.57 6.50
N LEU A 162 -13.08 5.60 6.38
CA LEU A 162 -13.19 4.54 5.37
C LEU A 162 -14.47 3.71 5.60
N GLN A 163 -15.29 3.56 4.55
CA GLN A 163 -16.50 2.72 4.56
C GLN A 163 -16.30 1.40 3.79
N VAL A 164 -15.21 1.29 3.04
CA VAL A 164 -14.89 0.09 2.24
C VAL A 164 -14.45 -1.06 3.15
N GLU A 165 -15.03 -2.25 2.91
CA GLU A 165 -14.62 -3.46 3.61
C GLU A 165 -13.20 -3.90 3.20
N ILE A 166 -12.33 -4.08 4.21
CA ILE A 166 -10.98 -4.61 4.06
C ILE A 166 -10.94 -6.04 4.55
N ARG A 167 -10.62 -6.98 3.65
CA ARG A 167 -10.52 -8.41 3.94
C ARG A 167 -9.07 -8.87 3.81
N PHE A 168 -8.41 -9.07 4.94
CA PHE A 168 -7.08 -9.66 5.00
C PHE A 168 -7.09 -11.14 4.64
N ASN A 169 -5.99 -11.64 4.08
CA ASN A 169 -5.83 -13.05 3.77
C ASN A 169 -5.60 -13.87 5.05
N PRO A 170 -6.55 -14.73 5.46
CA PRO A 170 -6.42 -15.47 6.72
C PRO A 170 -5.27 -16.48 6.72
N LYS A 171 -4.83 -16.96 5.55
CA LYS A 171 -3.73 -17.93 5.43
C LYS A 171 -2.37 -17.31 5.78
N LEU A 172 -2.20 -16.01 5.55
CA LEU A 172 -0.94 -15.31 5.81
C LEU A 172 -0.70 -15.07 7.32
N LYS A 173 -1.78 -14.99 8.12
CA LYS A 173 -1.69 -14.77 9.57
C LYS A 173 -0.87 -15.84 10.29
N GLU A 174 -0.85 -17.07 9.77
CA GLU A 174 -0.08 -18.18 10.36
C GLU A 174 1.44 -18.00 10.17
N GLN A 175 1.82 -17.24 9.15
CA GLN A 175 3.22 -16.90 8.85
C GLN A 175 3.65 -15.58 9.52
N GLY A 176 2.70 -14.88 10.16
CA GLY A 176 2.92 -13.55 10.74
C GLY A 176 2.87 -12.43 9.70
N LEU A 177 2.14 -12.64 8.62
CA LEU A 177 2.01 -11.68 7.54
C LEU A 177 0.56 -11.19 7.45
N LEU A 178 0.38 -9.89 7.22
CA LEU A 178 -0.89 -9.30 6.84
C LEU A 178 -0.79 -8.72 5.43
N ASP A 179 -1.67 -9.18 4.56
CA ASP A 179 -1.88 -8.63 3.22
C ASP A 179 -3.32 -8.91 2.76
N LEU A 180 -3.71 -8.29 1.66
CA LEU A 180 -5.00 -8.50 1.03
C LEU A 180 -4.98 -9.74 0.13
N LYS A 181 -6.17 -10.23 -0.22
CA LYS A 181 -6.35 -11.33 -1.20
C LYS A 181 -6.27 -10.83 -2.63
#